data_AF-C5J6Y1-F1
#
_entry.id   AF-C5J6Y1-F1
#
_cell.length_a   1.000
_cell.length_b   1.000
_cell.length_c   1.000
_cell.angle_alpha   90.00
_cell.angle_beta   90.00
_cell.angle_gamma   90.00
#
_symmetry.space_group_name_H-M   'P 1'
#
loop_
_entity.id
_entity.type
_entity.pdbx_description
1 polymer ?
#
loop_
_entity_poly.entity_id
_entity_poly.type
_entity_poly.pdbx_seq_one_letter_code
_entity_poly.pdbx_strand_id
1 'polypeptide(L)'
;MKKKSKQVSSIEQKTTTKLILESLKEIAQQNQTTIDIVLETFSKSIEKVINKKIDPEAELELETDFDKFIFKVYNINGEIVEDTYFDNLDDLAKHEASFSFISISDAIAKKIAKPEDLQVGNRVKIEIDITTFDKSIFQSAIQNFKQTNSEINRQRIYDKYLPLKNTVILAKITNKIHSGYIFELVEDKVAAFMPSHYSIGQKLKVGDILEVVIEDVNKSSKQSQIIVSSKSIQLVKNKIINAIPELQTNNLEIVSIARIPGEKCKVAVKKTNLPGSDHISELGAIIGEKGVRIESISQDLDGEQIEIVKYDENILTFVANAIAPARVVCVKEFKINNKNKHYTVVVPDFQHTLAIGKKGSNVQLATDLTRIKKLEIIPYSRALKDDKFEIEWNGNIADVEEMKSLRQNYTNKKESIRRQRNKNYNDNFSTILEEFEKDIQKYKEPYSFLDEDNIEITYSNKTSKTPNSLDNLANGQTQENDLNLDSQQQDNHIEQKVNFQNTNQDYRENQPLFDADSLINSALSESIKENALIDQAEVENEQQRDQKNDKQLSSSFKNEAQESKKIADKTKQQDNNEAKTPILNRKEARQIQREIQNFKSDNDLVDYSGVDEIEIDLDEFDF
;
A
#
# COMPACT_ATOMS: atom_id res chain seq x y z
N MET A 1 40.55 -44.97 -29.41
CA MET A 1 40.40 -43.56 -28.99
C MET A 1 38.97 -43.02 -29.13
N LYS A 2 38.28 -43.15 -30.28
CA LYS A 2 36.87 -42.71 -30.48
C LYS A 2 35.82 -43.28 -29.49
N LYS A 3 36.01 -44.49 -28.94
CA LYS A 3 35.12 -45.07 -27.90
C LYS A 3 35.31 -44.45 -26.52
N LYS A 4 36.54 -44.05 -26.15
CA LYS A 4 36.82 -43.37 -24.87
C LYS A 4 36.33 -41.91 -24.89
N SER A 5 36.43 -41.20 -26.02
CA SER A 5 35.90 -39.83 -26.13
C SER A 5 34.37 -39.76 -26.06
N LYS A 6 33.65 -40.71 -26.68
CA LYS A 6 32.18 -40.84 -26.55
C LYS A 6 31.72 -41.20 -25.13
N GLN A 7 32.54 -41.96 -24.39
CA GLN A 7 32.22 -42.38 -23.03
C GLN A 7 32.45 -41.25 -22.00
N VAL A 8 33.42 -40.36 -22.26
CA VAL A 8 33.65 -39.16 -21.45
C VAL A 8 32.59 -38.09 -21.73
N SER A 9 32.23 -37.86 -23.00
CA SER A 9 31.18 -36.89 -23.36
C SER A 9 29.80 -37.26 -22.81
N SER A 10 29.45 -38.55 -22.79
CA SER A 10 28.16 -39.01 -22.24
C SER A 10 28.04 -38.91 -20.71
N ILE A 11 29.17 -38.88 -19.97
CA ILE A 11 29.18 -38.66 -18.50
C ILE A 11 29.04 -37.17 -18.18
N GLU A 12 29.71 -36.30 -18.93
CA GLU A 12 29.60 -34.84 -18.80
C GLU A 12 28.19 -34.34 -19.17
N GLN A 13 27.58 -34.90 -20.22
CA GLN A 13 26.20 -34.62 -20.61
C GLN A 13 25.22 -34.99 -19.48
N LYS A 14 25.31 -36.19 -18.91
CA LYS A 14 24.44 -36.61 -17.78
C LYS A 14 24.57 -35.71 -16.56
N THR A 15 25.78 -35.22 -16.27
CA THR A 15 26.03 -34.33 -15.12
C THR A 15 25.42 -32.95 -15.34
N THR A 16 25.49 -32.45 -16.57
CA THR A 16 24.93 -31.14 -16.97
C THR A 16 23.40 -31.18 -16.98
N THR A 17 22.81 -32.25 -17.53
CA THR A 17 21.34 -32.45 -17.53
C THR A 17 20.77 -32.52 -16.11
N LYS A 18 21.47 -33.22 -15.20
CA LYS A 18 21.09 -33.28 -13.79
C LYS A 18 21.06 -31.89 -13.14
N LEU A 19 22.08 -31.08 -13.37
CA LEU A 19 22.17 -29.72 -12.81
C LEU A 19 21.04 -28.81 -13.32
N ILE A 20 20.66 -28.93 -14.61
CA ILE A 20 19.54 -28.20 -15.19
C ILE A 20 18.23 -28.59 -14.51
N LEU A 21 17.95 -29.89 -14.38
CA LEU A 21 16.71 -30.38 -13.75
C LEU A 21 16.62 -29.97 -12.27
N GLU A 22 17.73 -30.04 -11.53
CA GLU A 22 17.79 -29.55 -10.15
C GLU A 22 17.52 -28.04 -10.07
N SER A 23 18.11 -27.25 -10.97
CA SER A 23 17.89 -25.80 -11.03
C SER A 23 16.42 -25.45 -11.35
N LEU A 24 15.80 -26.15 -12.31
CA LEU A 24 14.39 -25.94 -12.64
C LEU A 24 13.47 -26.31 -11.48
N LYS A 25 13.83 -27.33 -10.70
CA LYS A 25 13.12 -27.70 -9.47
C LYS A 25 13.24 -26.64 -8.39
N GLU A 26 14.42 -26.06 -8.19
CA GLU A 26 14.61 -24.94 -7.27
C GLU A 26 13.79 -23.71 -7.69
N ILE A 27 13.76 -23.39 -8.99
CA ILE A 27 12.95 -22.29 -9.53
C ILE A 27 11.46 -22.52 -9.29
N ALA A 28 10.97 -23.76 -9.46
CA ALA A 28 9.60 -24.12 -9.13
C ALA A 28 9.29 -23.93 -7.64
N GLN A 29 10.20 -24.34 -6.75
CA GLN A 29 10.04 -24.18 -5.31
C GLN A 29 10.04 -22.71 -4.86
N GLN A 30 10.98 -21.91 -5.36
CA GLN A 30 11.07 -20.48 -5.03
C GLN A 30 9.83 -19.72 -5.47
N ASN A 31 9.32 -20.06 -6.65
CA ASN A 31 8.14 -19.41 -7.21
C ASN A 31 6.83 -20.03 -6.73
N GLN A 32 6.87 -21.08 -5.89
CA GLN A 32 5.70 -21.83 -5.44
C GLN A 32 4.81 -22.28 -6.62
N THR A 33 5.44 -22.78 -7.68
CA THR A 33 4.77 -23.31 -8.89
C THR A 33 5.02 -24.80 -9.02
N THR A 34 4.22 -25.47 -9.87
CA THR A 34 4.48 -26.87 -10.21
C THR A 34 5.64 -26.96 -11.20
N ILE A 35 6.40 -28.05 -11.08
CA ILE A 35 7.56 -28.28 -11.94
C ILE A 35 7.15 -28.45 -13.41
N ASP A 36 5.95 -28.97 -13.66
CA ASP A 36 5.40 -29.19 -15.00
C ASP A 36 5.23 -27.87 -15.76
N ILE A 37 4.70 -26.84 -15.09
CA ILE A 37 4.55 -25.50 -15.69
C ILE A 37 5.92 -24.91 -16.03
N VAL A 38 6.91 -25.11 -15.14
CA VAL A 38 8.27 -24.60 -15.35
C VAL A 38 8.95 -25.32 -16.52
N LEU A 39 8.78 -26.64 -16.64
CA LEU A 39 9.28 -27.43 -17.76
C LEU A 39 8.64 -27.03 -19.08
N GLU A 40 7.31 -26.90 -19.11
CA GLU A 40 6.57 -26.46 -20.30
C GLU A 40 7.03 -25.06 -20.74
N THR A 41 7.21 -24.15 -19.79
CA THR A 41 7.72 -22.80 -20.06
C THR A 41 9.14 -22.85 -20.61
N PHE A 42 10.00 -23.70 -20.05
CA PHE A 42 11.36 -23.89 -20.53
C PHE A 42 11.38 -24.46 -21.97
N SER A 43 10.50 -25.41 -22.28
CA SER A 43 10.29 -25.94 -23.64
C SER A 43 10.00 -24.83 -24.63
N LYS A 44 8.92 -24.08 -24.37
CA LYS A 44 8.42 -23.02 -25.27
C LYS A 44 9.46 -21.93 -25.45
N SER A 45 10.31 -21.71 -24.44
CA SER A 45 11.39 -20.73 -24.50
C SER A 45 12.52 -21.19 -25.42
N ILE A 46 12.88 -22.48 -25.40
CA ILE A 46 13.84 -23.07 -26.33
C ILE A 46 13.26 -23.07 -27.74
N GLU A 47 12.04 -23.56 -27.91
CA GLU A 47 11.29 -23.59 -29.18
C GLU A 47 11.29 -22.22 -29.85
N LYS A 48 10.89 -21.17 -29.13
CA LYS A 48 10.89 -19.80 -29.66
C LYS A 48 12.26 -19.29 -30.10
N VAL A 49 13.37 -19.79 -29.54
CA VAL A 49 14.72 -19.42 -29.98
C VAL A 49 15.14 -20.21 -31.21
N ILE A 50 14.84 -21.52 -31.26
CA ILE A 50 15.08 -22.35 -32.44
C ILE A 50 14.29 -21.78 -33.63
N ASN A 51 13.01 -21.45 -33.43
CA ASN A 51 12.14 -20.91 -34.47
C ASN A 51 12.62 -19.57 -35.02
N LYS A 52 13.36 -18.80 -34.21
CA LYS A 52 13.88 -17.50 -34.63
C LYS A 52 15.26 -17.58 -35.29
N LYS A 53 16.12 -18.50 -34.85
CA LYS A 53 17.54 -18.53 -35.26
C LYS A 53 17.89 -19.64 -36.24
N ILE A 54 17.16 -20.75 -36.21
CA ILE A 54 17.54 -21.99 -36.90
C ILE A 54 16.45 -22.37 -37.89
N ASP A 55 15.22 -22.61 -37.41
CA ASP A 55 14.16 -23.22 -38.21
C ASP A 55 12.78 -22.68 -37.86
N PRO A 56 12.21 -21.79 -38.70
CA PRO A 56 10.91 -21.19 -38.47
C PRO A 56 9.73 -22.17 -38.30
N GLU A 57 9.84 -23.39 -38.84
CA GLU A 57 8.77 -24.41 -38.79
C GLU A 57 9.02 -25.50 -37.73
N ALA A 58 10.09 -25.38 -36.94
CA ALA A 58 10.38 -26.36 -35.89
C ALA A 58 9.25 -26.38 -34.84
N GLU A 59 8.82 -27.59 -34.51
CA GLU A 59 7.84 -27.87 -33.47
C GLU A 59 8.49 -28.84 -32.49
N LEU A 60 8.65 -28.39 -31.24
CA LEU A 60 9.44 -29.12 -30.26
C LEU A 60 8.58 -29.94 -29.30
N GLU A 61 8.93 -31.22 -29.17
CA GLU A 61 8.39 -32.11 -28.15
C GLU A 61 9.46 -32.38 -27.08
N LEU A 62 9.09 -32.23 -25.81
CA LEU A 62 9.96 -32.64 -24.70
C LEU A 62 9.59 -34.02 -24.18
N GLU A 63 10.61 -34.85 -24.00
CA GLU A 63 10.51 -36.05 -23.18
C GLU A 63 11.34 -35.85 -21.92
N THR A 64 10.66 -35.87 -20.77
CA THR A 64 11.30 -35.64 -19.47
C THR A 64 10.98 -36.76 -18.47
N ASP A 65 11.99 -37.25 -17.77
CA ASP A 65 11.86 -38.20 -16.67
C ASP A 65 12.83 -37.77 -15.55
N PHE A 66 12.27 -37.28 -14.44
CA PHE A 66 13.05 -36.77 -13.31
C PHE A 66 13.84 -37.85 -12.57
N ASP A 67 13.27 -39.06 -12.46
CA ASP A 67 13.91 -40.15 -11.73
C ASP A 67 15.07 -40.74 -12.53
N LYS A 68 14.93 -40.75 -13.87
CA LYS A 68 15.98 -41.22 -14.79
C LYS A 68 16.90 -40.11 -15.28
N PHE A 69 16.67 -38.85 -14.88
CA PHE A 69 17.37 -37.66 -15.37
C PHE A 69 17.41 -37.57 -16.91
N ILE A 70 16.29 -37.92 -17.55
CA ILE A 70 16.14 -37.82 -19.00
C ILE A 70 15.54 -36.45 -19.30
N PHE A 71 16.23 -35.69 -20.15
CA PHE A 71 15.73 -34.44 -20.72
C PHE A 71 16.12 -34.45 -22.19
N LYS A 72 15.16 -34.76 -23.06
CA LYS A 72 15.36 -34.83 -24.51
C LYS A 72 14.40 -33.90 -25.21
N VAL A 73 14.92 -33.19 -26.21
CA VAL A 73 14.17 -32.31 -27.08
C VAL A 73 14.11 -32.97 -28.43
N TYR A 74 12.94 -32.98 -29.04
CA TYR A 74 12.73 -33.51 -30.37
C TYR A 74 12.09 -32.47 -31.27
N ASN A 75 12.58 -32.30 -32.49
CA ASN A 75 11.84 -31.59 -33.54
C ASN A 75 10.96 -32.58 -34.29
N ILE A 76 9.65 -32.40 -34.24
CA ILE A 76 8.67 -33.30 -34.89
C ILE A 76 8.62 -33.04 -36.40
N ASN A 77 8.93 -31.81 -36.84
CA ASN A 77 8.89 -31.39 -38.24
C ASN A 77 10.22 -31.54 -38.96
N GLY A 78 11.15 -32.33 -38.43
CA GLY A 78 12.43 -32.57 -39.10
C GLY A 78 12.24 -33.25 -40.46
N GLU A 79 13.01 -32.87 -41.47
CA GLU A 79 12.87 -33.38 -42.84
C GLU A 79 14.02 -34.34 -43.20
N ILE A 80 13.70 -35.41 -43.92
CA ILE A 80 14.71 -36.32 -44.48
C ILE A 80 15.30 -35.71 -45.75
N VAL A 81 16.62 -35.60 -45.79
CA VAL A 81 17.39 -35.11 -46.94
C VAL A 81 18.27 -36.20 -47.54
N GLU A 82 18.71 -35.99 -48.77
CA GLU A 82 19.71 -36.86 -49.39
C GLU A 82 21.04 -36.84 -48.63
N ASP A 83 21.79 -37.94 -48.67
CA ASP A 83 23.06 -38.06 -47.94
C ASP A 83 24.10 -37.02 -48.38
N THR A 84 24.01 -36.55 -49.63
CA THR A 84 24.89 -35.52 -50.22
C THR A 84 24.57 -34.10 -49.74
N TYR A 85 23.43 -33.89 -49.08
CA TYR A 85 22.98 -32.56 -48.64
C TYR A 85 24.00 -31.87 -47.73
N PHE A 86 24.62 -32.63 -46.83
CA PHE A 86 25.61 -32.10 -45.90
C PHE A 86 27.00 -31.93 -46.53
N ASP A 87 27.31 -32.54 -47.67
CA ASP A 87 28.68 -32.57 -48.20
C ASP A 87 29.22 -31.19 -48.55
N ASN A 88 28.35 -30.27 -48.94
CA ASN A 88 28.70 -28.90 -49.36
C ASN A 88 28.58 -27.86 -48.25
N LEU A 89 28.19 -28.26 -47.03
CA LEU A 89 28.05 -27.37 -45.88
C LEU A 89 29.36 -27.32 -45.09
N ASP A 90 29.70 -26.15 -44.56
CA ASP A 90 30.76 -26.02 -43.58
C ASP A 90 30.34 -26.66 -42.25
N ASP A 91 31.30 -26.82 -41.32
CA ASP A 91 31.04 -27.53 -40.06
C ASP A 91 29.96 -26.83 -39.20
N LEU A 92 29.84 -25.50 -39.31
CA LEU A 92 28.84 -24.72 -38.58
C LEU A 92 27.44 -24.92 -39.17
N ALA A 93 27.32 -24.80 -40.49
CA ALA A 93 26.07 -25.00 -41.21
C ALA A 93 25.60 -26.46 -41.16
N LYS A 94 26.51 -27.44 -41.12
CA LYS A 94 26.17 -28.84 -40.83
C LYS A 94 25.53 -29.00 -39.46
N HIS A 95 26.09 -28.34 -38.46
CA HIS A 95 25.57 -28.39 -37.10
C HIS A 95 24.20 -27.73 -37.00
N GLU A 96 24.00 -26.56 -37.60
CA GLU A 96 22.69 -25.89 -37.64
C GLU A 96 21.65 -26.69 -38.43
N ALA A 97 22.02 -27.22 -39.61
CA ALA A 97 21.14 -28.05 -40.41
C ALA A 97 20.74 -29.35 -39.70
N SER A 98 21.57 -29.88 -38.80
CA SER A 98 21.28 -31.12 -38.06
C SER A 98 20.09 -31.03 -37.09
N PHE A 99 19.61 -29.81 -36.80
CA PHE A 99 18.42 -29.59 -35.97
C PHE A 99 17.10 -29.76 -36.75
N SER A 100 17.15 -29.62 -38.07
CA SER A 100 15.98 -29.64 -38.96
C SER A 100 16.03 -30.74 -39.99
N PHE A 101 17.23 -31.19 -40.37
CA PHE A 101 17.44 -32.14 -41.43
C PHE A 101 18.20 -33.36 -40.95
N ILE A 102 17.85 -34.52 -41.49
CA ILE A 102 18.58 -35.77 -41.27
C ILE A 102 18.79 -36.53 -42.57
N SER A 103 20.00 -37.05 -42.77
CA SER A 103 20.31 -37.90 -43.93
C SER A 103 19.57 -39.23 -43.84
N ILE A 104 19.29 -39.87 -44.99
CA ILE A 104 18.65 -41.19 -45.04
C ILE A 104 19.50 -42.21 -44.26
N SER A 105 20.81 -42.19 -44.49
CA SER A 105 21.77 -43.06 -43.81
C SER A 105 21.73 -42.89 -42.29
N ASP A 106 21.67 -41.66 -41.78
CA ASP A 106 21.60 -41.39 -40.35
C ASP A 106 20.24 -41.71 -39.73
N ALA A 107 19.14 -41.48 -40.46
CA ALA A 107 17.80 -41.81 -40.02
C ALA A 107 17.64 -43.34 -39.82
N ILE A 108 18.23 -44.13 -40.73
CA ILE A 108 18.31 -45.60 -40.60
C ILE A 108 19.19 -45.98 -39.40
N ALA A 109 20.37 -45.36 -39.26
CA ALA A 109 21.31 -45.67 -38.19
C ALA A 109 20.74 -45.37 -36.80
N LYS A 110 19.98 -44.28 -36.66
CA LYS A 110 19.30 -43.86 -35.43
C LYS A 110 17.98 -44.59 -35.18
N LYS A 111 17.53 -45.45 -36.12
CA LYS A 111 16.27 -46.22 -36.05
C LYS A 111 15.04 -45.35 -35.81
N ILE A 112 14.99 -44.20 -36.48
CA ILE A 112 13.90 -43.23 -36.29
C ILE A 112 12.58 -43.76 -36.86
N ALA A 113 12.63 -44.44 -38.00
CA ALA A 113 11.50 -45.11 -38.63
C ALA A 113 11.94 -46.42 -39.31
N LYS A 114 10.98 -47.20 -39.82
CA LYS A 114 11.31 -48.39 -40.62
C LYS A 114 11.95 -47.96 -41.95
N PRO A 115 12.87 -48.75 -42.51
CA PRO A 115 13.54 -48.42 -43.78
C PRO A 115 12.57 -48.15 -44.94
N GLU A 116 11.40 -48.76 -44.91
CA GLU A 116 10.36 -48.65 -45.94
C GLU A 116 9.63 -47.29 -45.92
N ASP A 117 9.65 -46.58 -44.79
CA ASP A 117 8.94 -45.31 -44.57
C ASP A 117 9.87 -44.07 -44.71
N LEU A 118 11.16 -44.28 -44.97
CA LEU A 118 12.18 -43.24 -45.08
C LEU A 118 12.35 -42.82 -46.55
N GLN A 119 11.61 -41.80 -46.97
CA GLN A 119 11.79 -41.14 -48.27
C GLN A 119 12.22 -39.67 -48.07
N VAL A 120 12.97 -39.13 -49.04
CA VAL A 120 13.38 -37.71 -49.04
C VAL A 120 12.12 -36.82 -49.00
N GLY A 121 12.12 -35.83 -48.13
CA GLY A 121 10.99 -34.92 -47.92
C GLY A 121 9.98 -35.38 -46.87
N ASN A 122 10.11 -36.58 -46.30
CA ASN A 122 9.24 -37.02 -45.21
C ASN A 122 9.59 -36.31 -43.90
N ARG A 123 8.56 -36.02 -43.10
CA ARG A 123 8.71 -35.48 -41.75
C ARG A 123 9.00 -36.60 -40.74
N VAL A 124 10.00 -36.38 -39.90
CA VAL A 124 10.47 -37.32 -38.88
C VAL A 124 10.85 -36.60 -37.60
N LYS A 125 10.75 -37.33 -36.49
CA LYS A 125 11.15 -36.86 -35.17
C LYS A 125 12.68 -36.89 -35.04
N ILE A 126 13.33 -35.73 -35.03
CA ILE A 126 14.78 -35.58 -34.89
C ILE A 126 15.13 -35.21 -33.44
N GLU A 127 15.98 -35.98 -32.78
CA GLU A 127 16.51 -35.66 -31.44
C GLU A 127 17.52 -34.51 -31.53
N ILE A 128 17.25 -33.43 -30.80
CA ILE A 128 18.10 -32.26 -30.65
C ILE A 128 18.94 -32.41 -29.37
N ASP A 129 20.26 -32.40 -29.53
CA ASP A 129 21.17 -32.36 -28.38
C ASP A 129 21.39 -30.92 -27.93
N ILE A 130 20.77 -30.55 -26.81
CA ILE A 130 20.85 -29.20 -26.24
C ILE A 130 22.29 -28.87 -25.80
N THR A 131 23.11 -29.88 -25.51
CA THR A 131 24.49 -29.65 -25.07
C THR A 131 25.40 -29.20 -26.20
N THR A 132 24.99 -29.40 -27.45
CA THR A 132 25.72 -28.91 -28.62
C THR A 132 25.30 -27.50 -29.03
N PHE A 133 24.28 -26.91 -28.40
CA PHE A 133 23.89 -25.53 -28.68
C PHE A 133 25.03 -24.55 -28.43
N ASP A 134 25.18 -23.64 -29.38
CA ASP A 134 26.05 -22.49 -29.20
C ASP A 134 25.64 -21.71 -27.95
N LYS A 135 26.66 -21.20 -27.25
CA LYS A 135 26.47 -20.39 -26.04
C LYS A 135 25.48 -19.23 -26.26
N SER A 136 25.47 -18.63 -27.46
CA SER A 136 24.53 -17.55 -27.83
C SER A 136 23.06 -18.02 -27.84
N ILE A 137 22.78 -19.20 -28.41
CA ILE A 137 21.45 -19.80 -28.50
C ILE A 137 20.95 -20.13 -27.09
N PHE A 138 21.81 -20.80 -26.30
CA PHE A 138 21.48 -21.18 -24.93
C PHE A 138 21.22 -19.96 -24.02
N GLN A 139 22.04 -18.90 -24.12
CA GLN A 139 21.82 -17.67 -23.35
C GLN A 139 20.51 -16.97 -23.75
N SER A 140 20.19 -16.94 -25.05
CA SER A 140 18.91 -16.40 -25.53
C SER A 140 17.72 -17.20 -25.00
N ALA A 141 17.82 -18.53 -24.96
CA ALA A 141 16.77 -19.41 -24.44
C ALA A 141 16.56 -19.20 -22.93
N ILE A 142 17.65 -19.10 -22.15
CA ILE A 142 17.58 -18.78 -20.71
C ILE A 142 16.96 -17.41 -20.47
N GLN A 143 17.31 -16.40 -21.27
CA GLN A 143 16.76 -15.06 -21.11
C GLN A 143 15.25 -15.03 -21.40
N ASN A 144 14.82 -15.69 -22.49
CA ASN A 144 13.41 -15.84 -22.84
C ASN A 144 12.65 -16.60 -21.74
N PHE A 145 13.22 -17.70 -21.24
CA PHE A 145 12.67 -18.45 -20.12
C PHE A 145 12.52 -17.61 -18.86
N LYS A 146 13.55 -16.85 -18.47
CA LYS A 146 13.46 -15.93 -17.33
C LYS A 146 12.35 -14.91 -17.50
N GLN A 147 12.18 -14.38 -18.71
CA GLN A 147 11.12 -13.43 -19.04
C GLN A 147 9.73 -14.08 -18.92
N THR A 148 9.48 -15.18 -19.64
CA THR A 148 8.17 -15.87 -19.63
C THR A 148 7.84 -16.42 -18.24
N ASN A 149 8.81 -16.99 -17.53
CA ASN A 149 8.62 -17.44 -16.15
C ASN A 149 8.31 -16.25 -15.21
N SER A 150 8.96 -15.09 -15.41
CA SER A 150 8.61 -13.88 -14.66
C SER A 150 7.20 -13.38 -14.99
N GLU A 151 6.74 -13.50 -16.23
CA GLU A 151 5.39 -13.12 -16.64
C GLU A 151 4.33 -14.04 -16.02
N ILE A 152 4.55 -15.36 -16.04
CA ILE A 152 3.69 -16.35 -15.37
C ILE A 152 3.60 -16.07 -13.87
N ASN A 153 4.74 -15.81 -13.22
CA ASN A 153 4.76 -15.49 -11.79
C ASN A 153 4.02 -14.19 -11.47
N ARG A 154 4.20 -13.16 -12.31
CA ARG A 154 3.45 -11.90 -12.16
C ARG A 154 1.96 -12.10 -12.29
N GLN A 155 1.52 -12.92 -13.23
CA GLN A 155 0.11 -13.23 -13.41
C GLN A 155 -0.44 -14.01 -12.21
N ARG A 156 0.29 -15.01 -11.72
CA ARG A 156 -0.07 -15.78 -10.51
C ARG A 156 -0.22 -14.90 -9.27
N ILE A 157 0.74 -14.00 -9.04
CA ILE A 157 0.68 -13.05 -7.91
C ILE A 157 -0.53 -12.14 -8.06
N TYR A 158 -0.76 -11.60 -9.26
CA TYR A 158 -1.92 -10.75 -9.52
C TYR A 158 -3.24 -11.48 -9.22
N ASP A 159 -3.43 -12.70 -9.75
CA ASP A 159 -4.65 -13.47 -9.57
C ASP A 159 -4.88 -13.89 -8.11
N LYS A 160 -3.81 -14.16 -7.35
CA LYS A 160 -3.90 -14.49 -5.91
C LYS A 160 -4.28 -13.28 -5.06
N TYR A 161 -3.67 -12.12 -5.29
CA TYR A 161 -3.76 -10.96 -4.39
C TYR A 161 -4.84 -9.95 -4.77
N LEU A 162 -5.29 -9.92 -6.03
CA LEU A 162 -6.40 -9.05 -6.44
C LEU A 162 -7.67 -9.24 -5.59
N PRO A 163 -8.17 -10.47 -5.31
CA PRO A 163 -9.35 -10.64 -4.44
C PRO A 163 -9.09 -10.27 -2.98
N LEU A 164 -7.82 -10.18 -2.56
CA LEU A 164 -7.41 -9.79 -1.20
C LEU A 164 -7.25 -8.26 -1.05
N LYS A 165 -7.63 -7.46 -2.05
CA LYS A 165 -7.63 -6.00 -1.93
C LYS A 165 -8.43 -5.54 -0.70
N ASN A 166 -7.92 -4.54 0.02
CA ASN A 166 -8.44 -4.01 1.28
C ASN A 166 -8.36 -4.97 2.49
N THR A 167 -7.64 -6.09 2.39
CA THR A 167 -7.37 -6.97 3.54
C THR A 167 -6.08 -6.59 4.25
N VAL A 168 -5.98 -6.94 5.54
CA VAL A 168 -4.78 -6.75 6.35
C VAL A 168 -3.92 -8.00 6.26
N ILE A 169 -2.63 -7.80 6.00
CA ILE A 169 -1.62 -8.84 5.90
C ILE A 169 -0.38 -8.46 6.70
N LEU A 170 0.35 -9.47 7.18
CA LEU A 170 1.65 -9.26 7.83
C LEU A 170 2.75 -9.16 6.78
N ALA A 171 3.55 -8.11 6.89
CA ALA A 171 4.64 -7.85 5.97
C ALA A 171 5.90 -7.41 6.72
N LYS A 172 7.05 -7.91 6.28
CA LYS A 172 8.36 -7.59 6.82
C LYS A 172 9.06 -6.59 5.92
N ILE A 173 9.64 -5.54 6.49
CA ILE A 173 10.41 -4.56 5.73
C ILE A 173 11.76 -5.17 5.33
N THR A 174 12.01 -5.28 4.03
CA THR A 174 13.28 -5.79 3.50
C THR A 174 14.23 -4.68 3.13
N ASN A 175 13.72 -3.56 2.60
CA ASN A 175 14.55 -2.44 2.19
C ASN A 175 13.82 -1.11 2.30
N LYS A 176 14.60 -0.04 2.45
CA LYS A 176 14.12 1.34 2.39
C LYS A 176 14.70 2.02 1.15
N ILE A 177 13.83 2.59 0.33
CA ILE A 177 14.20 3.36 -0.86
C ILE A 177 13.73 4.80 -0.73
N HIS A 178 14.19 5.70 -1.61
CA HIS A 178 13.79 7.11 -1.56
C HIS A 178 12.26 7.29 -1.71
N SER A 179 11.63 6.48 -2.57
CA SER A 179 10.19 6.55 -2.84
C SER A 179 9.30 5.86 -1.78
N GLY A 180 9.88 5.14 -0.80
CA GLY A 180 9.10 4.38 0.17
C GLY A 180 9.83 3.17 0.76
N TYR A 181 9.07 2.13 1.09
CA TYR A 181 9.58 0.91 1.72
C TYR A 181 9.22 -0.31 0.87
N ILE A 182 10.16 -1.24 0.75
CA ILE A 182 9.93 -2.56 0.14
C ILE A 182 9.70 -3.55 1.27
N PHE A 183 8.65 -4.33 1.10
CA PHE A 183 8.21 -5.36 2.01
C PHE A 183 8.34 -6.74 1.37
N GLU A 184 8.44 -7.74 2.21
CA GLU A 184 8.22 -9.14 1.90
C GLU A 184 7.02 -9.62 2.71
N LEU A 185 6.01 -10.16 2.04
CA LEU A 185 4.83 -10.70 2.70
C LEU A 185 5.22 -11.97 3.47
N VAL A 186 4.80 -12.07 4.74
CA VAL A 186 5.28 -13.14 5.65
C VAL A 186 4.84 -14.52 5.18
N GLU A 187 3.64 -14.64 4.61
CA GLU A 187 3.06 -15.91 4.20
C GLU A 187 3.74 -16.50 2.95
N ASP A 188 3.84 -15.70 1.86
CA ASP A 188 4.32 -16.20 0.57
C ASP A 188 5.72 -15.72 0.17
N LYS A 189 6.34 -14.84 0.96
CA LYS A 189 7.59 -14.16 0.60
C LYS A 189 7.53 -13.36 -0.70
N VAL A 190 6.33 -12.88 -1.07
CA VAL A 190 6.13 -12.02 -2.23
C VAL A 190 6.54 -10.60 -1.88
N ALA A 191 7.21 -9.91 -2.81
CA ALA A 191 7.58 -8.52 -2.62
C ALA A 191 6.34 -7.61 -2.66
N ALA A 192 6.25 -6.63 -1.77
CA ALA A 192 5.24 -5.58 -1.76
C ALA A 192 5.90 -4.20 -1.62
N PHE A 193 5.22 -3.14 -2.05
CA PHE A 193 5.74 -1.78 -2.03
C PHE A 193 4.80 -0.84 -1.29
N MET A 194 5.33 -0.10 -0.32
CA MET A 194 4.64 1.00 0.34
C MET A 194 5.25 2.34 -0.08
N PRO A 195 4.56 3.13 -0.91
CA PRO A 195 4.89 4.53 -1.13
C PRO A 195 5.06 5.31 0.17
N SER A 196 5.97 6.29 0.19
CA SER A 196 6.26 7.12 1.37
C SER A 196 5.01 7.80 1.94
N HIS A 197 4.08 8.25 1.08
CA HIS A 197 2.84 8.90 1.49
C HIS A 197 1.82 7.94 2.12
N TYR A 198 1.98 6.62 1.97
CA TYR A 198 1.18 5.57 2.65
C TYR A 198 1.79 5.08 3.97
N SER A 199 2.96 5.60 4.35
CA SER A 199 3.56 5.37 5.67
C SER A 199 3.01 6.36 6.71
N ILE A 200 2.70 5.90 7.93
CA ILE A 200 2.28 6.74 9.07
C ILE A 200 3.40 7.71 9.56
N GLY A 201 4.60 7.67 8.96
CA GLY A 201 5.66 8.63 9.27
C GLY A 201 6.49 8.26 10.51
N GLN A 202 6.16 7.16 11.19
CA GLN A 202 7.07 6.52 12.11
C GLN A 202 8.34 6.06 11.37
N LYS A 203 9.47 6.08 12.08
CA LYS A 203 10.75 5.60 11.55
C LYS A 203 10.77 4.07 11.55
N LEU A 204 10.05 3.49 10.59
CA LEU A 204 10.12 2.08 10.27
C LEU A 204 11.56 1.69 9.92
N LYS A 205 12.04 0.58 10.49
CA LYS A 205 13.38 0.05 10.26
C LYS A 205 13.32 -1.20 9.40
N VAL A 206 14.40 -1.44 8.67
CA VAL A 206 14.57 -2.70 7.94
C VAL A 206 14.58 -3.85 8.94
N GLY A 207 13.80 -4.89 8.66
CA GLY A 207 13.60 -6.04 9.53
C GLY A 207 12.31 -6.00 10.34
N ASP A 208 11.68 -4.83 10.51
CA ASP A 208 10.42 -4.70 11.25
C ASP A 208 9.30 -5.48 10.54
N ILE A 209 8.43 -6.10 11.33
CA ILE A 209 7.22 -6.79 10.86
C ILE A 209 6.03 -5.96 11.34
N LEU A 210 5.15 -5.61 10.41
CA LEU A 210 3.94 -4.87 10.73
C LEU A 210 2.76 -5.35 9.89
N GLU A 211 1.58 -5.11 10.42
CA GLU A 211 0.32 -5.24 9.70
C GLU A 211 0.20 -4.10 8.70
N VAL A 212 -0.06 -4.45 7.44
CA VAL A 212 -0.30 -3.50 6.34
C VAL A 212 -1.54 -3.90 5.58
N VAL A 213 -2.21 -2.94 4.96
CA VAL A 213 -3.39 -3.19 4.11
C VAL A 213 -2.95 -3.25 2.66
N ILE A 214 -3.47 -4.22 1.90
CA ILE A 214 -3.33 -4.23 0.43
C ILE A 214 -4.22 -3.11 -0.13
N GLU A 215 -3.59 -2.00 -0.52
CA GLU A 215 -4.30 -0.85 -1.08
C GLU A 215 -4.66 -1.10 -2.54
N ASP A 216 -3.73 -1.69 -3.30
CA ASP A 216 -3.94 -1.96 -4.71
C ASP A 216 -3.05 -3.09 -5.24
N VAL A 217 -3.47 -3.73 -6.33
CA VAL A 217 -2.71 -4.79 -6.99
C VAL A 217 -2.67 -4.50 -8.49
N ASN A 218 -1.49 -4.16 -8.99
CA ASN A 218 -1.26 -3.75 -10.36
C ASN A 218 -0.63 -4.86 -11.20
N LYS A 219 -1.08 -5.03 -12.44
CA LYS A 219 -0.52 -6.04 -13.37
C LYS A 219 0.94 -5.77 -13.71
N SER A 220 1.28 -4.49 -13.91
CA SER A 220 2.62 -4.04 -14.25
C SER A 220 3.02 -2.90 -13.32
N SER A 221 4.08 -3.09 -12.55
CA SER A 221 4.64 -2.09 -11.65
C SER A 221 6.15 -2.26 -11.56
N LYS A 222 6.86 -1.14 -11.43
CA LYS A 222 8.33 -1.13 -11.41
C LYS A 222 8.91 -1.70 -10.11
N GLN A 223 8.29 -1.41 -8.97
CA GLN A 223 8.78 -1.84 -7.65
C GLN A 223 8.15 -3.16 -7.20
N SER A 224 6.83 -3.22 -7.16
CA SER A 224 6.05 -4.43 -6.88
C SER A 224 4.62 -4.25 -7.38
N GLN A 225 4.00 -5.35 -7.81
CA GLN A 225 2.59 -5.42 -8.17
C GLN A 225 1.68 -5.10 -6.98
N ILE A 226 2.10 -5.44 -5.75
CA ILE A 226 1.29 -5.25 -4.54
C ILE A 226 1.67 -3.92 -3.91
N ILE A 227 0.72 -3.00 -3.87
CA ILE A 227 0.84 -1.73 -3.16
C ILE A 227 0.19 -1.89 -1.79
N VAL A 228 0.95 -1.61 -0.74
CA VAL A 228 0.49 -1.71 0.64
C VAL A 228 0.48 -0.36 1.35
N SER A 229 -0.34 -0.25 2.38
CA SER A 229 -0.52 0.98 3.16
C SER A 229 -0.63 0.67 4.66
N SER A 230 0.11 1.43 5.46
CA SER A 230 -0.05 1.46 6.93
C SER A 230 -1.10 2.49 7.37
N LYS A 231 -1.41 3.47 6.52
CA LYS A 231 -2.35 4.56 6.80
C LYS A 231 -3.81 4.21 6.62
N SER A 232 -4.12 3.09 5.95
CA SER A 232 -5.48 2.73 5.55
C SER A 232 -6.42 2.57 6.76
N ILE A 233 -7.68 2.93 6.57
CA ILE A 233 -8.74 2.81 7.59
C ILE A 233 -9.00 1.35 7.94
N GLN A 234 -8.76 0.42 7.00
CA GLN A 234 -9.05 -1.01 7.23
C GLN A 234 -8.18 -1.66 8.29
N LEU A 235 -7.01 -1.09 8.56
CA LEU A 235 -6.15 -1.53 9.66
C LEU A 235 -6.86 -1.31 11.00
N VAL A 236 -7.43 -0.12 11.21
CA VAL A 236 -8.22 0.20 12.41
C VAL A 236 -9.48 -0.66 12.48
N LYS A 237 -10.20 -0.80 11.35
CA LYS A 237 -11.40 -1.62 11.28
C LYS A 237 -11.13 -3.07 11.71
N ASN A 238 -10.10 -3.69 11.16
CA ASN A 238 -9.76 -5.08 11.47
C ASN A 238 -9.30 -5.26 12.92
N LYS A 239 -8.47 -4.35 13.45
CA LYS A 239 -8.07 -4.41 14.87
C LYS A 239 -9.27 -4.30 15.82
N ILE A 240 -10.20 -3.39 15.54
CA ILE A 240 -11.42 -3.22 16.35
C ILE A 240 -12.31 -4.46 16.26
N ILE A 241 -12.55 -5.00 15.06
CA ILE A 241 -13.37 -6.21 14.88
C ILE A 241 -12.71 -7.41 15.60
N ASN A 242 -11.40 -7.60 15.45
CA ASN A 242 -10.71 -8.73 16.07
C ASN A 242 -10.70 -8.67 17.61
N ALA A 243 -10.68 -7.48 18.19
CA ALA A 243 -10.66 -7.29 19.64
C ALA A 243 -12.04 -7.36 20.32
N ILE A 244 -13.14 -7.23 19.55
CA ILE A 244 -14.49 -7.04 20.10
C ILE A 244 -15.42 -8.16 19.61
N PRO A 245 -15.76 -9.13 20.48
CA PRO A 245 -16.61 -10.27 20.10
C PRO A 245 -17.95 -9.88 19.50
N GLU A 246 -18.58 -8.81 20.01
CA GLU A 246 -19.89 -8.33 19.56
C GLU A 246 -19.89 -7.82 18.10
N LEU A 247 -18.73 -7.38 17.59
CA LEU A 247 -18.54 -7.04 16.18
C LEU A 247 -18.25 -8.27 15.33
N GLN A 248 -17.62 -9.31 15.88
CA GLN A 248 -17.39 -10.59 15.18
C GLN A 248 -18.70 -11.37 14.99
N THR A 249 -19.59 -11.34 15.99
CA THR A 249 -20.91 -11.98 15.94
C THR A 249 -21.96 -11.13 15.19
N ASN A 250 -21.58 -9.97 14.66
CA ASN A 250 -22.45 -9.00 13.98
C ASN A 250 -23.62 -8.48 14.85
N ASN A 251 -23.53 -8.49 16.18
CA ASN A 251 -24.53 -7.84 17.04
C ASN A 251 -24.39 -6.30 17.00
N LEU A 252 -23.17 -5.83 16.77
CA LEU A 252 -22.85 -4.44 16.47
C LEU A 252 -22.25 -4.36 15.06
N GLU A 253 -22.39 -3.19 14.43
CA GLU A 253 -21.83 -2.90 13.12
C GLU A 253 -21.07 -1.57 13.15
N ILE A 254 -19.88 -1.55 12.54
CA ILE A 254 -19.15 -0.31 12.25
C ILE A 254 -19.69 0.31 10.97
N VAL A 255 -20.32 1.48 11.08
CA VAL A 255 -20.95 2.18 9.95
C VAL A 255 -19.95 3.03 9.19
N SER A 256 -19.09 3.75 9.90
CA SER A 256 -18.14 4.69 9.32
C SER A 256 -16.94 4.85 10.22
N ILE A 257 -15.78 5.12 9.64
CA ILE A 257 -14.54 5.45 10.36
C ILE A 257 -13.94 6.67 9.68
N ALA A 258 -13.55 7.65 10.48
CA ALA A 258 -12.71 8.76 10.07
C ALA A 258 -11.37 8.67 10.82
N ARG A 259 -10.25 8.86 10.11
CA ARG A 259 -8.92 8.61 10.66
C ARG A 259 -7.95 9.71 10.26
N ILE A 260 -7.25 10.25 11.24
CA ILE A 260 -5.98 10.98 11.07
C ILE A 260 -4.89 10.01 11.55
N PRO A 261 -4.20 9.30 10.62
CA PRO A 261 -3.35 8.17 10.97
C PRO A 261 -2.24 8.56 11.95
N GLY A 262 -2.07 7.77 13.01
CA GLY A 262 -1.06 7.99 14.05
C GLY A 262 -1.41 9.10 15.05
N GLU A 263 -2.56 9.77 14.92
CA GLU A 263 -3.01 10.78 15.88
C GLU A 263 -4.34 10.38 16.53
N LYS A 264 -5.41 10.32 15.72
CA LYS A 264 -6.77 10.15 16.23
C LYS A 264 -7.68 9.54 15.16
N CYS A 265 -8.60 8.67 15.58
CA CYS A 265 -9.70 8.21 14.76
C CYS A 265 -11.04 8.30 15.49
N LYS A 266 -12.11 8.45 14.70
CA LYS A 266 -13.50 8.34 15.16
C LYS A 266 -14.16 7.15 14.47
N VAL A 267 -14.93 6.38 15.22
CA VAL A 267 -15.61 5.17 14.75
C VAL A 267 -17.07 5.28 15.10
N ALA A 268 -17.93 5.27 14.10
CA ALA A 268 -19.38 5.29 14.25
C ALA A 268 -19.92 3.86 14.24
N VAL A 269 -20.67 3.52 15.29
CA VAL A 269 -21.22 2.17 15.47
C VAL A 269 -22.73 2.22 15.69
N LYS A 270 -23.42 1.16 15.25
CA LYS A 270 -24.84 0.94 15.51
C LYS A 270 -25.09 -0.51 15.92
N LYS A 271 -26.24 -0.74 16.54
CA LYS A 271 -26.78 -2.10 16.73
C LYS A 271 -27.29 -2.65 15.40
N THR A 272 -27.19 -3.95 15.23
CA THR A 272 -27.86 -4.66 14.13
C THR A 272 -29.25 -5.12 14.55
N ASN A 273 -30.03 -5.63 13.60
CA ASN A 273 -31.38 -6.14 13.84
C ASN A 273 -31.39 -7.61 14.29
N LEU A 274 -30.25 -8.17 14.71
CA LEU A 274 -30.15 -9.57 15.15
C LEU A 274 -30.75 -9.77 16.54
N PRO A 275 -31.39 -10.93 16.82
CA PRO A 275 -31.94 -11.22 18.13
C PRO A 275 -30.86 -11.15 19.20
N GLY A 276 -31.15 -10.41 20.29
CA GLY A 276 -30.21 -10.18 21.40
C GLY A 276 -29.34 -8.92 21.27
N SER A 277 -29.32 -8.23 20.12
CA SER A 277 -28.60 -6.96 19.97
C SER A 277 -29.16 -5.84 20.86
N ASP A 278 -30.47 -5.85 21.12
CA ASP A 278 -31.16 -4.82 21.91
C ASP A 278 -30.61 -4.70 23.34
N HIS A 279 -30.19 -5.82 23.93
CA HIS A 279 -29.66 -5.88 25.30
C HIS A 279 -28.20 -5.44 25.42
N ILE A 280 -27.49 -5.28 24.30
CA ILE A 280 -26.07 -4.91 24.27
C ILE A 280 -25.95 -3.38 24.23
N SER A 281 -25.07 -2.81 25.04
CA SER A 281 -24.73 -1.38 24.93
C SER A 281 -23.71 -1.14 23.82
N GLU A 282 -23.99 -0.23 22.88
CA GLU A 282 -23.12 0.07 21.73
C GLU A 282 -21.75 0.59 22.18
N LEU A 283 -21.74 1.50 23.15
CA LEU A 283 -20.52 2.10 23.67
C LEU A 283 -19.87 1.22 24.73
N GLY A 284 -20.68 0.62 25.62
CA GLY A 284 -20.17 -0.19 26.74
C GLY A 284 -19.42 -1.43 26.28
N ALA A 285 -19.93 -2.12 25.26
CA ALA A 285 -19.28 -3.30 24.69
C ALA A 285 -17.91 -2.97 24.09
N ILE A 286 -17.77 -1.82 23.43
CA ILE A 286 -16.53 -1.47 22.73
C ILE A 286 -15.49 -0.90 23.69
N ILE A 287 -15.91 -0.05 24.63
CA ILE A 287 -15.02 0.59 25.60
C ILE A 287 -14.46 -0.45 26.59
N GLY A 288 -15.28 -1.43 26.99
CA GLY A 288 -14.95 -2.40 28.01
C GLY A 288 -14.89 -1.81 29.42
N GLU A 289 -14.62 -2.65 30.41
CA GLU A 289 -14.54 -2.20 31.80
C GLU A 289 -13.47 -1.11 31.96
N LYS A 290 -13.87 0.06 32.45
CA LYS A 290 -13.00 1.24 32.66
C LYS A 290 -12.20 1.71 31.43
N GLY A 291 -12.59 1.31 30.22
CA GLY A 291 -11.87 1.67 28.99
C GLY A 291 -10.68 0.79 28.64
N VAL A 292 -10.43 -0.29 29.38
CA VAL A 292 -9.25 -1.15 29.18
C VAL A 292 -9.19 -1.72 27.75
N ARG A 293 -10.34 -2.09 27.19
CA ARG A 293 -10.39 -2.69 25.84
C ARG A 293 -9.99 -1.69 24.77
N ILE A 294 -10.59 -0.50 24.78
CA ILE A 294 -10.28 0.53 23.78
C ILE A 294 -8.86 1.08 23.93
N GLU A 295 -8.35 1.15 25.16
CA GLU A 295 -6.96 1.54 25.44
C GLU A 295 -5.96 0.50 24.89
N SER A 296 -6.25 -0.79 25.03
CA SER A 296 -5.43 -1.86 24.43
C SER A 296 -5.36 -1.74 22.91
N ILE A 297 -6.50 -1.50 22.24
CA ILE A 297 -6.53 -1.33 20.78
C ILE A 297 -5.78 -0.06 20.37
N SER A 298 -5.86 1.01 21.17
CA SER A 298 -5.10 2.24 20.95
C SER A 298 -3.59 1.99 21.05
N GLN A 299 -3.14 1.19 22.02
CA GLN A 299 -1.73 0.80 22.16
C GLN A 299 -1.26 -0.05 20.97
N ASP A 300 -2.09 -0.96 20.47
CA ASP A 300 -1.80 -1.75 19.26
C ASP A 300 -1.73 -0.90 17.98
N LEU A 301 -2.26 0.33 18.02
CA LEU A 301 -2.17 1.35 16.98
C LEU A 301 -1.12 2.43 17.32
N ASP A 302 -0.11 2.07 18.11
CA ASP A 302 0.99 2.95 18.53
C ASP A 302 0.53 4.23 19.28
N GLY A 303 -0.56 4.12 20.03
CA GLY A 303 -1.13 5.23 20.81
C GLY A 303 -2.07 6.14 20.01
N GLU A 304 -2.53 5.73 18.82
CA GLU A 304 -3.58 6.45 18.09
C GLU A 304 -4.85 6.54 18.94
N GLN A 305 -5.38 7.74 19.16
CA GLN A 305 -6.55 7.94 20.02
C GLN A 305 -7.84 7.50 19.31
N ILE A 306 -8.51 6.48 19.85
CA ILE A 306 -9.75 5.96 19.28
C ILE A 306 -10.95 6.54 20.02
N GLU A 307 -11.89 7.12 19.28
CA GLU A 307 -13.13 7.64 19.81
C GLU A 307 -14.33 6.96 19.17
N ILE A 308 -15.20 6.39 20.00
CA ILE A 308 -16.38 5.65 19.56
C ILE A 308 -17.61 6.55 19.71
N VAL A 309 -18.40 6.66 18.66
CA VAL A 309 -19.64 7.45 18.65
C VAL A 309 -20.81 6.62 18.18
N LYS A 310 -22.00 6.92 18.70
CA LYS A 310 -23.23 6.27 18.26
C LYS A 310 -23.65 6.83 16.90
N TYR A 311 -23.81 5.94 15.92
CA TYR A 311 -24.43 6.26 14.65
C TYR A 311 -25.95 6.45 14.85
N ASP A 312 -26.51 7.39 14.09
CA ASP A 312 -27.95 7.63 14.02
C ASP A 312 -28.34 7.85 12.56
N GLU A 313 -29.52 7.40 12.16
CA GLU A 313 -30.03 7.61 10.81
C GLU A 313 -30.40 9.08 10.57
N ASN A 314 -30.79 9.79 11.62
CA ASN A 314 -30.97 11.22 11.57
C ASN A 314 -29.60 11.92 11.56
N ILE A 315 -29.29 12.59 10.44
CA ILE A 315 -28.02 13.28 10.24
C ILE A 315 -27.73 14.34 11.31
N LEU A 316 -28.75 15.05 11.83
CA LEU A 316 -28.54 16.08 12.85
C LEU A 316 -28.08 15.44 14.16
N THR A 317 -28.74 14.35 14.56
CA THR A 317 -28.34 13.54 15.73
C THR A 317 -26.96 12.93 15.54
N PHE A 318 -26.68 12.38 14.36
CA PHE A 318 -25.38 11.78 14.08
C PHE A 318 -24.24 12.82 14.09
N VAL A 319 -24.46 14.01 13.53
CA VAL A 319 -23.52 15.13 13.63
C VAL A 319 -23.31 15.56 15.08
N ALA A 320 -24.37 15.66 15.88
CA ALA A 320 -24.25 15.97 17.30
C ALA A 320 -23.40 14.94 18.06
N ASN A 321 -23.56 13.65 17.74
CA ASN A 321 -22.76 12.56 18.31
C ASN A 321 -21.30 12.59 17.84
N ALA A 322 -21.05 12.89 16.56
CA ALA A 322 -19.71 12.92 15.98
C ALA A 322 -18.79 14.01 16.58
N ILE A 323 -19.37 15.08 17.14
CA ILE A 323 -18.67 16.19 17.79
C ILE A 323 -18.10 15.84 19.17
N ALA A 324 -18.41 14.64 19.70
CA ALA A 324 -17.78 14.10 20.90
C ALA A 324 -16.26 14.36 20.91
N PRO A 325 -15.64 14.69 22.05
CA PRO A 325 -16.20 14.66 23.41
C PRO A 325 -16.98 15.92 23.79
N ALA A 326 -17.10 16.92 22.90
CA ALA A 326 -17.86 18.12 23.19
C ALA A 326 -19.37 17.83 23.13
N ARG A 327 -20.13 18.47 24.04
CA ARG A 327 -21.58 18.37 24.05
C ARG A 327 -22.18 19.49 23.21
N VAL A 328 -23.26 19.17 22.52
CA VAL A 328 -23.88 19.99 21.48
C VAL A 328 -25.24 20.46 21.95
N VAL A 329 -25.49 21.76 21.82
CA VAL A 329 -26.79 22.38 22.13
C VAL A 329 -27.74 22.21 20.96
N CYS A 330 -27.29 22.53 19.75
CA CYS A 330 -28.13 22.53 18.57
C CYS A 330 -27.32 22.22 17.32
N VAL A 331 -27.91 21.47 16.38
CA VAL A 331 -27.39 21.28 15.03
C VAL A 331 -28.42 21.81 14.05
N LYS A 332 -28.00 22.72 13.16
CA LYS A 332 -28.85 23.32 12.14
C LYS A 332 -28.31 23.04 10.75
N GLU A 333 -29.18 22.52 9.89
CA GLU A 333 -28.91 22.38 8.45
C GLU A 333 -29.26 23.69 7.74
N PHE A 334 -28.32 24.22 6.98
CA PHE A 334 -28.51 25.32 6.06
C PHE A 334 -28.35 24.83 4.62
N LYS A 335 -29.32 25.17 3.78
CA LYS A 335 -29.24 24.95 2.34
C LYS A 335 -28.54 26.16 1.72
N ILE A 336 -27.35 25.95 1.18
CA ILE A 336 -26.66 27.02 0.43
C ILE A 336 -27.19 27.04 -1.01
N ASN A 337 -27.23 25.88 -1.68
CA ASN A 337 -27.77 25.66 -3.03
C ASN A 337 -28.47 24.27 -3.07
N ASN A 338 -29.18 23.92 -4.16
CA ASN A 338 -29.88 22.63 -4.33
C ASN A 338 -29.02 21.36 -4.12
N LYS A 339 -27.68 21.46 -4.16
CA LYS A 339 -26.75 20.32 -4.01
C LYS A 339 -25.79 20.42 -2.82
N ASN A 340 -25.70 21.57 -2.14
CA ASN A 340 -24.71 21.80 -1.09
C ASN A 340 -25.39 22.12 0.24
N LYS A 341 -25.33 21.14 1.15
CA LYS A 341 -25.76 21.26 2.54
C LYS A 341 -24.60 21.73 3.41
N HIS A 342 -24.89 22.66 4.31
CA HIS A 342 -23.97 23.17 5.33
C HIS A 342 -24.57 22.92 6.70
N TYR A 343 -23.79 22.38 7.62
CA TYR A 343 -24.25 22.12 8.97
C TYR A 343 -23.55 23.04 9.95
N THR A 344 -24.31 23.67 10.83
CA THR A 344 -23.78 24.49 11.91
C THR A 344 -24.12 23.85 13.24
N VAL A 345 -23.10 23.66 14.07
CA VAL A 345 -23.20 23.07 15.39
C VAL A 345 -22.98 24.17 16.42
N VAL A 346 -23.95 24.33 17.30
CA VAL A 346 -23.86 25.22 18.45
C VAL A 346 -23.41 24.42 19.66
N VAL A 347 -22.33 24.87 20.27
CA VAL A 347 -21.76 24.26 21.49
C VAL A 347 -21.69 25.30 22.61
N PRO A 348 -21.66 24.88 23.88
CA PRO A 348 -21.43 25.79 24.98
C PRO A 348 -20.10 26.53 24.81
N ASP A 349 -20.05 27.81 25.17
CA ASP A 349 -18.88 28.68 24.94
C ASP A 349 -17.58 28.09 25.52
N PHE A 350 -17.65 27.44 26.69
CA PHE A 350 -16.50 26.83 27.35
C PHE A 350 -16.01 25.53 26.68
N GLN A 351 -16.80 24.95 25.77
CA GLN A 351 -16.45 23.77 24.98
C GLN A 351 -16.13 24.11 23.52
N HIS A 352 -16.22 25.37 23.09
CA HIS A 352 -16.00 25.77 21.69
C HIS A 352 -14.63 25.30 21.16
N THR A 353 -13.55 25.54 21.91
CA THR A 353 -12.20 25.08 21.54
C THR A 353 -12.08 23.55 21.54
N LEU A 354 -12.76 22.86 22.47
CA LEU A 354 -12.76 21.40 22.55
C LEU A 354 -13.46 20.79 21.33
N ALA A 355 -14.59 21.37 20.92
CA ALA A 355 -15.37 20.94 19.79
C ALA A 355 -14.60 21.11 18.46
N ILE A 356 -13.82 22.20 18.32
CA ILE A 356 -12.94 22.41 17.14
C ILE A 356 -11.78 21.40 17.14
N GLY A 357 -11.15 21.20 18.30
CA GLY A 357 -9.95 20.39 18.44
C GLY A 357 -8.67 21.07 17.95
N LYS A 358 -7.52 20.47 18.25
CA LYS A 358 -6.21 21.00 17.83
C LYS A 358 -6.14 21.04 16.31
N LYS A 359 -5.81 22.19 15.71
CA LYS A 359 -5.78 22.41 14.25
C LYS A 359 -7.11 22.09 13.53
N GLY A 360 -8.24 22.05 14.23
CA GLY A 360 -9.52 21.67 13.62
C GLY A 360 -9.70 20.17 13.40
N SER A 361 -8.82 19.32 13.96
CA SER A 361 -8.86 17.85 13.79
C SER A 361 -10.20 17.21 14.18
N ASN A 362 -10.86 17.71 15.23
CA ASN A 362 -12.12 17.12 15.68
C ASN A 362 -13.27 17.43 14.70
N VAL A 363 -13.31 18.66 14.17
CA VAL A 363 -14.25 19.06 13.11
C VAL A 363 -14.00 18.25 11.85
N GLN A 364 -12.73 18.11 11.44
CA GLN A 364 -12.35 17.33 10.26
C GLN A 364 -12.82 15.88 10.40
N LEU A 365 -12.47 15.21 11.51
CA LEU A 365 -12.89 13.84 11.76
C LEU A 365 -14.41 13.71 11.81
N ALA A 366 -15.15 14.63 12.43
CA ALA A 366 -16.60 14.60 12.44
C ALA A 366 -17.22 14.80 11.04
N THR A 367 -16.62 15.66 10.22
CA THR A 367 -17.02 15.93 8.83
C THR A 367 -16.82 14.69 7.97
N ASP A 368 -15.64 14.07 8.05
CA ASP A 368 -15.30 12.86 7.31
C ASP A 368 -16.17 11.67 7.76
N LEU A 369 -16.42 11.54 9.06
CA LEU A 369 -17.21 10.45 9.64
C LEU A 369 -18.66 10.49 9.17
N THR A 370 -19.25 11.68 9.14
CA THR A 370 -20.64 11.94 8.72
C THR A 370 -20.79 12.16 7.22
N ARG A 371 -19.67 12.19 6.47
CA ARG A 371 -19.60 12.39 5.01
C ARG A 371 -20.29 13.68 4.53
N ILE A 372 -20.28 14.71 5.37
CA ILE A 372 -20.83 16.03 5.01
C ILE A 372 -19.72 16.90 4.41
N LYS A 373 -20.07 17.85 3.55
CA LYS A 373 -19.07 18.70 2.89
C LYS A 373 -18.56 19.84 3.76
N LYS A 374 -19.43 20.41 4.61
CA LYS A 374 -19.12 21.60 5.39
C LYS A 374 -19.80 21.56 6.75
N LEU A 375 -18.99 21.68 7.79
CA LEU A 375 -19.37 21.70 9.19
C LEU A 375 -18.74 22.92 9.86
N GLU A 376 -19.56 23.74 10.52
CA GLU A 376 -19.11 24.91 11.26
C GLU A 376 -19.50 24.80 12.73
N ILE A 377 -18.61 25.23 13.62
CA ILE A 377 -18.84 25.21 15.07
C ILE A 377 -18.91 26.64 15.60
N ILE A 378 -20.06 26.99 16.19
CA ILE A 378 -20.36 28.30 16.72
C ILE A 378 -20.61 28.21 18.24
N PRO A 379 -20.10 29.17 19.04
CA PRO A 379 -20.40 29.21 20.47
C PRO A 379 -21.84 29.70 20.70
N TYR A 380 -22.48 29.17 21.74
CA TYR A 380 -23.85 29.49 22.14
C TYR A 380 -24.14 31.00 22.22
N SER A 381 -23.23 31.79 22.80
CA SER A 381 -23.40 33.26 22.89
C SER A 381 -23.38 33.97 21.55
N ARG A 382 -22.73 33.41 20.52
CA ARG A 382 -22.75 33.96 19.16
C ARG A 382 -24.03 33.56 18.44
N ALA A 383 -24.50 32.33 18.62
CA ALA A 383 -25.76 31.88 18.06
C ALA A 383 -26.94 32.74 18.56
N LEU A 384 -26.97 33.10 19.84
CA LEU A 384 -27.99 33.98 20.43
C LEU A 384 -28.04 35.39 19.84
N LYS A 385 -26.93 35.89 19.28
CA LYS A 385 -26.85 37.23 18.68
C LYS A 385 -27.26 37.24 17.21
N ASP A 386 -27.36 36.07 16.59
CA ASP A 386 -27.66 35.95 15.18
C ASP A 386 -29.16 35.69 15.04
N ASP A 387 -29.93 36.70 14.61
CA ASP A 387 -31.39 36.63 14.47
C ASP A 387 -31.86 35.51 13.51
N LYS A 388 -30.94 34.92 12.73
CA LYS A 388 -31.19 33.80 11.82
C LYS A 388 -31.15 32.44 12.51
N PHE A 389 -30.81 32.39 13.80
CA PHE A 389 -30.52 31.17 14.54
C PHE A 389 -31.46 30.95 15.72
N GLU A 390 -32.60 30.29 15.46
CA GLU A 390 -33.43 29.73 16.53
C GLU A 390 -32.74 28.48 17.13
N ILE A 391 -32.71 28.39 18.47
CA ILE A 391 -32.05 27.30 19.20
C ILE A 391 -33.09 26.22 19.51
N GLU A 392 -33.02 25.12 18.77
CA GLU A 392 -34.01 24.03 18.80
C GLU A 392 -33.74 22.95 19.86
N TRP A 393 -32.64 23.03 20.63
CA TRP A 393 -32.22 22.02 21.62
C TRP A 393 -32.22 20.57 21.10
N ASN A 394 -31.97 20.39 19.81
CA ASN A 394 -31.93 19.10 19.12
C ASN A 394 -30.55 18.41 19.19
N GLY A 395 -29.64 18.93 20.01
CA GLY A 395 -28.34 18.34 20.28
C GLY A 395 -28.39 17.28 21.37
N ASN A 396 -27.22 17.00 21.96
CA ASN A 396 -27.13 16.08 23.09
C ASN A 396 -27.30 16.77 24.44
N ILE A 397 -27.47 18.10 24.50
CA ILE A 397 -27.84 18.85 25.70
C ILE A 397 -29.34 19.16 25.61
N ALA A 398 -30.11 18.77 26.62
CA ALA A 398 -31.56 18.89 26.63
C ALA A 398 -32.04 20.34 26.83
N ASP A 399 -31.40 21.07 27.74
CA ASP A 399 -31.85 22.42 28.10
C ASP A 399 -30.74 23.31 28.70
N VAL A 400 -31.13 24.54 29.04
CA VAL A 400 -30.26 25.54 29.67
C VAL A 400 -29.77 25.09 31.05
N GLU A 401 -30.58 24.34 31.80
CA GLU A 401 -30.22 23.88 33.15
C GLU A 401 -29.11 22.84 33.09
N GLU A 402 -29.21 21.88 32.16
CA GLU A 402 -28.16 20.92 31.88
C GLU A 402 -26.89 21.62 31.36
N MET A 403 -27.02 22.63 30.51
CA MET A 403 -25.85 23.40 30.07
C MET A 403 -25.14 24.11 31.24
N LYS A 404 -25.92 24.67 32.19
CA LYS A 404 -25.37 25.32 33.39
C LYS A 404 -24.68 24.31 34.32
N SER A 405 -25.27 23.13 34.52
CA SER A 405 -24.67 22.08 35.34
C SER A 405 -23.36 21.54 34.72
N LEU A 406 -23.32 21.37 33.39
CA LEU A 406 -22.11 21.02 32.65
C LEU A 406 -20.99 22.04 32.86
N ARG A 407 -21.31 23.34 32.87
CA ARG A 407 -20.34 24.41 33.14
C ARG A 407 -19.75 24.28 34.55
N GLN A 408 -20.58 24.04 35.56
CA GLN A 408 -20.13 23.86 36.95
C GLN A 408 -19.20 22.64 37.08
N ASN A 409 -19.57 21.52 36.47
CA ASN A 409 -18.73 20.32 36.47
C ASN A 409 -17.37 20.57 35.78
N TYR A 410 -17.38 21.29 34.66
CA TYR A 410 -16.16 21.66 33.95
C TYR A 410 -15.24 22.56 34.80
N THR A 411 -15.79 23.56 35.51
CA THR A 411 -15.00 24.44 36.39
C THR A 411 -14.43 23.67 37.57
N ASN A 412 -15.22 22.81 38.21
CA ASN A 412 -14.78 22.00 39.35
C ASN A 412 -13.64 21.05 38.95
N LYS A 413 -13.74 20.39 37.79
CA LYS A 413 -12.68 19.53 37.26
C LYS A 413 -11.40 20.31 36.94
N LYS A 414 -11.52 21.53 36.40
CA LYS A 414 -10.36 22.37 36.12
C LYS A 414 -9.67 22.83 37.40
N GLU A 415 -10.44 23.17 38.43
CA GLU A 415 -9.90 23.50 39.75
C GLU A 415 -9.20 22.33 40.41
N SER A 416 -9.78 21.12 40.37
CA SER A 416 -9.15 19.94 40.96
C SER A 416 -7.82 19.60 40.27
N ILE A 417 -7.76 19.66 38.94
CA ILE A 417 -6.52 19.48 38.16
C ILE A 417 -5.49 20.56 38.52
N ARG A 418 -5.91 21.82 38.68
CA ARG A 418 -5.01 22.91 39.09
C ARG A 418 -4.45 22.68 40.50
N ARG A 419 -5.29 22.24 41.45
CA ARG A 419 -4.87 21.90 42.82
C ARG A 419 -3.89 20.73 42.82
N GLN A 420 -4.14 19.68 42.04
CA GLN A 420 -3.22 18.55 41.89
C GLN A 420 -1.87 18.97 41.29
N ARG A 421 -1.87 19.79 40.23
CA ARG A 421 -0.63 20.31 39.63
C ARG A 421 0.18 21.17 40.60
N ASN A 422 -0.49 22.05 41.35
CA ASN A 422 0.17 22.87 42.36
C ASN A 422 0.72 22.01 43.51
N LYS A 423 0.02 20.93 43.89
CA LYS A 423 0.50 19.97 44.89
C LYS A 423 1.76 19.25 44.39
N ASN A 424 1.73 18.68 43.18
CA ASN A 424 2.90 18.01 42.60
C ASN A 424 4.10 18.96 42.38
N TYR A 425 3.85 20.24 42.05
CA TYR A 425 4.92 21.23 41.95
C TYR A 425 5.55 21.52 43.32
N ASN A 426 4.73 21.68 44.36
CA ASN A 426 5.22 21.88 45.72
C ASN A 426 5.96 20.65 46.27
N ASP A 427 5.46 19.45 46.00
CA ASP A 427 6.07 18.19 46.43
C ASP A 427 7.43 17.96 45.73
N ASN A 428 7.54 18.32 44.44
CA ASN A 428 8.82 18.27 43.73
C ASN A 428 9.81 19.33 44.25
N PHE A 429 9.32 20.54 44.56
CA PHE A 429 10.16 21.61 45.11
C PHE A 429 10.65 21.30 46.53
N SER A 430 9.81 20.71 47.39
CA SER A 430 10.21 20.29 48.73
C SER A 430 11.25 19.16 48.68
N THR A 431 11.10 18.22 47.75
CA THR A 431 12.09 17.14 47.54
C THR A 431 13.45 17.70 47.12
N ILE A 432 13.46 18.69 46.21
CA ILE A 432 14.69 19.39 45.80
C ILE A 432 15.30 20.19 46.97
N LEU A 433 14.48 20.81 47.82
CA LEU A 433 14.95 21.53 49.00
C LEU A 433 15.60 20.59 50.03
N GLU A 434 15.01 19.42 50.27
CA GLU A 434 15.58 18.39 51.15
C GLU A 434 16.89 17.82 50.62
N GLU A 435 17.01 17.62 49.30
CA GLU A 435 18.27 17.23 48.65
C GLU A 435 19.34 18.32 48.81
N PHE A 436 18.97 19.58 48.62
CA PHE A 436 19.86 20.72 48.78
C PHE A 436 20.31 20.93 50.24
N GLU A 437 19.41 20.71 51.22
CA GLU A 437 19.75 20.76 52.64
C GLU A 437 20.73 19.64 53.04
N LYS A 438 20.55 18.43 52.51
CA LYS A 438 21.49 17.32 52.72
C LYS A 438 22.87 17.64 52.14
N ASP A 439 22.93 18.25 50.97
CA ASP A 439 24.20 18.67 50.36
C ASP A 439 24.88 19.77 51.19
N ILE A 440 24.13 20.75 51.71
CA ILE A 440 24.68 21.78 52.60
C ILE A 440 25.21 21.17 53.90
N GLN A 441 24.53 20.17 54.47
CA GLN A 441 25.02 19.45 55.66
C GLN A 441 26.32 18.71 55.37
N LYS A 442 26.44 18.10 54.19
CA LYS A 442 27.66 17.43 53.73
C LYS A 442 28.86 18.37 53.60
N TYR A 443 28.64 19.65 53.28
CA TYR A 443 29.67 20.70 53.26
C TYR A 443 30.01 21.28 54.65
N LYS A 444 29.18 21.05 55.67
CA LYS A 444 29.42 21.51 57.05
C LYS A 444 30.20 20.53 57.91
N GLU A 445 30.44 19.31 57.42
CA GLU A 445 31.34 18.34 58.06
C GLU A 445 32.79 18.83 57.91
N PRO A 446 33.52 19.14 59.01
CA PRO A 446 34.89 19.62 58.92
C PRO A 446 35.83 18.47 58.51
N TYR A 447 36.59 18.70 57.45
CA TYR A 447 37.66 17.83 56.95
C TYR A 447 38.53 17.27 58.09
N SER A 448 38.36 15.99 58.42
CA SER A 448 39.40 15.18 59.09
C SER A 448 40.21 14.46 58.02
N PHE A 449 41.48 14.83 57.97
CA PHE A 449 42.51 14.53 56.99
C PHE A 449 42.97 13.06 57.00
N LEU A 450 43.08 12.49 55.78
CA LEU A 450 44.05 11.51 55.25
C LEU A 450 44.36 10.19 56.00
N ASP A 451 44.07 9.08 55.31
CA ASP A 451 45.00 7.96 55.21
C ASP A 451 45.64 8.02 53.81
N GLU A 452 46.95 8.24 53.75
CA GLU A 452 47.77 8.04 52.56
C GLU A 452 48.00 6.54 52.40
N ASP A 453 47.50 5.94 51.30
CA ASP A 453 48.33 5.18 50.37
C ASP A 453 47.49 4.49 49.28
N ASN A 454 48.08 4.46 48.09
CA ASN A 454 47.72 3.69 46.88
C ASN A 454 46.72 4.32 45.88
N ILE A 455 47.31 5.11 44.97
CA ILE A 455 47.47 4.78 43.52
C ILE A 455 46.32 3.92 42.92
N GLU A 456 45.55 4.46 41.96
CA GLU A 456 45.84 4.31 40.51
C GLU A 456 44.75 4.98 39.66
N ILE A 457 45.16 5.77 38.68
CA ILE A 457 44.27 6.42 37.70
C ILE A 457 44.05 5.45 36.54
N THR A 458 42.80 5.18 36.16
CA THR A 458 42.49 4.76 34.78
C THR A 458 41.15 5.36 34.33
N TYR A 459 41.21 6.13 33.24
CA TYR A 459 40.06 6.76 32.59
C TYR A 459 39.16 5.73 31.90
N SER A 460 37.85 5.85 32.05
CA SER A 460 36.92 5.57 30.96
C SER A 460 35.61 6.35 31.11
N ASN A 461 35.36 7.21 30.12
CA ASN A 461 34.05 7.81 29.86
C ASN A 461 33.07 6.71 29.43
N LYS A 462 31.87 6.66 30.02
CA LYS A 462 30.62 6.53 29.26
C LYS A 462 29.36 6.77 30.09
N THR A 463 28.49 7.50 29.42
CA THR A 463 27.10 7.85 29.69
C THR A 463 26.15 6.66 29.91
N SER A 464 25.12 6.96 30.71
CA SER A 464 23.75 6.45 30.71
C SER A 464 23.50 4.95 30.97
N LYS A 465 22.71 4.68 32.03
CA LYS A 465 21.53 3.79 31.97
C LYS A 465 20.62 3.98 33.19
N THR A 466 19.31 3.97 32.87
CA THR A 466 18.10 3.68 33.66
C THR A 466 18.25 2.84 34.94
N PRO A 467 17.39 3.04 35.96
CA PRO A 467 17.19 2.04 37.01
C PRO A 467 15.98 1.13 36.70
N ASN A 468 16.24 -0.18 36.64
CA ASN A 468 15.25 -1.21 36.96
C ASN A 468 15.55 -1.71 38.39
N SER A 469 14.52 -1.68 39.24
CA SER A 469 14.40 -2.42 40.51
C SER A 469 14.42 -3.94 40.23
N LEU A 470 15.40 -4.70 40.73
CA LEU A 470 15.51 -5.32 42.06
C LEU A 470 14.60 -6.55 42.25
N ASP A 471 15.20 -7.72 41.99
CA ASP A 471 15.03 -8.91 42.82
C ASP A 471 16.12 -8.93 43.89
N ASN A 472 15.75 -9.34 45.10
CA ASN A 472 16.45 -10.29 45.98
C ASN A 472 16.40 -9.86 47.45
N LEU A 473 15.80 -10.73 48.26
CA LEU A 473 16.23 -10.97 49.63
C LEU A 473 16.13 -12.47 49.88
N ALA A 474 17.28 -13.13 49.79
CA ALA A 474 17.55 -14.40 50.43
C ALA A 474 18.91 -14.27 51.12
N ASN A 475 18.93 -14.44 52.45
CA ASN A 475 19.84 -15.38 53.12
C ASN A 475 19.63 -15.36 54.64
N GLY A 476 19.50 -16.56 55.22
CA GLY A 476 19.38 -16.80 56.65
C GLY A 476 19.37 -18.30 56.97
N GLN A 477 20.55 -18.91 56.85
CA GLN A 477 21.11 -20.12 57.50
C GLN A 477 20.21 -21.14 58.23
N THR A 478 20.34 -22.40 57.76
CA THR A 478 20.41 -23.72 58.44
C THR A 478 20.16 -23.85 59.95
N GLN A 479 19.27 -24.79 60.35
CA GLN A 479 19.58 -25.97 61.20
C GLN A 479 18.40 -26.96 61.34
N GLU A 480 18.74 -28.25 61.17
CA GLU A 480 18.27 -29.49 61.81
C GLU A 480 16.78 -29.88 61.99
N ASN A 481 16.48 -31.06 61.42
CA ASN A 481 15.70 -32.21 61.95
C ASN A 481 14.50 -31.98 62.88
N ASP A 482 13.30 -32.43 62.46
CA ASP A 482 12.67 -33.63 63.02
C ASP A 482 11.32 -33.99 62.36
N LEU A 483 10.97 -35.27 62.52
CA LEU A 483 9.86 -36.05 61.98
C LEU A 483 8.46 -35.68 62.53
N ASN A 484 7.43 -36.00 61.72
CA ASN A 484 6.05 -36.46 62.03
C ASN A 484 4.97 -35.63 61.30
N LEU A 485 4.23 -36.22 60.36
CA LEU A 485 3.07 -37.13 60.46
C LEU A 485 1.73 -36.43 60.71
N ASP A 486 0.71 -36.99 60.05
CA ASP A 486 -0.73 -36.76 60.11
C ASP A 486 -1.32 -35.56 59.34
N SER A 487 -2.10 -35.71 58.26
CA SER A 487 -3.22 -36.61 57.88
C SER A 487 -4.61 -35.96 58.06
N GLN A 488 -5.42 -36.11 57.01
CA GLN A 488 -6.90 -36.04 56.86
C GLN A 488 -7.31 -35.14 55.68
N GLN A 489 -7.62 -35.72 54.50
CA GLN A 489 -8.93 -36.25 54.05
C GLN A 489 -9.90 -35.10 53.70
N GLN A 490 -10.62 -35.06 52.56
CA GLN A 490 -11.28 -36.16 51.85
C GLN A 490 -11.68 -35.75 50.42
N ASP A 491 -11.72 -36.75 49.54
CA ASP A 491 -12.20 -36.76 48.15
C ASP A 491 -13.72 -36.49 48.02
N ASN A 492 -14.14 -36.10 46.80
CA ASN A 492 -15.23 -36.79 46.10
C ASN A 492 -15.24 -36.50 44.59
N HIS A 493 -14.94 -37.54 43.81
CA HIS A 493 -15.20 -37.69 42.39
C HIS A 493 -16.64 -38.17 42.14
N ILE A 494 -17.32 -37.65 41.11
CA ILE A 494 -18.34 -38.40 40.35
C ILE A 494 -18.18 -38.09 38.85
N GLU A 495 -17.76 -39.11 38.09
CA GLU A 495 -17.93 -39.20 36.64
C GLU A 495 -19.32 -39.75 36.31
N GLN A 496 -19.97 -39.24 35.26
CA GLN A 496 -21.03 -39.96 34.54
C GLN A 496 -20.86 -39.83 33.02
N LYS A 497 -20.63 -40.99 32.39
CA LYS A 497 -20.81 -41.25 30.95
C LYS A 497 -22.30 -41.49 30.67
N VAL A 498 -22.82 -40.94 29.57
CA VAL A 498 -23.99 -41.48 28.87
C VAL A 498 -23.75 -41.40 27.36
N ASN A 499 -24.12 -42.48 26.68
CA ASN A 499 -23.89 -42.80 25.27
C ASN A 499 -25.26 -43.15 24.66
N PHE A 500 -25.67 -42.56 23.52
CA PHE A 500 -26.74 -43.06 22.62
C PHE A 500 -26.55 -42.39 21.24
N GLN A 501 -26.08 -43.12 20.23
CA GLN A 501 -26.82 -43.89 19.20
C GLN A 501 -27.48 -43.08 18.07
N ASN A 502 -27.11 -43.50 16.85
CA ASN A 502 -27.58 -43.14 15.52
C ASN A 502 -29.10 -42.97 15.37
N THR A 503 -29.49 -41.91 14.66
CA THR A 503 -30.64 -41.93 13.73
C THR A 503 -30.32 -41.10 12.49
N ASN A 504 -30.11 -41.78 11.37
CA ASN A 504 -30.29 -41.24 10.02
C ASN A 504 -31.79 -41.24 9.73
N GLN A 505 -32.36 -40.09 9.37
CA GLN A 505 -33.52 -40.01 8.48
C GLN A 505 -33.74 -38.58 7.94
N ASP A 506 -33.68 -38.49 6.60
CA ASP A 506 -34.45 -37.64 5.69
C ASP A 506 -34.69 -36.15 6.04
N TYR A 507 -33.89 -35.28 5.42
CA TYR A 507 -34.31 -33.92 5.09
C TYR A 507 -34.41 -33.76 3.57
N ARG A 508 -35.65 -33.55 3.11
CA ARG A 508 -36.01 -33.21 1.74
C ARG A 508 -35.53 -31.79 1.39
N GLU A 509 -35.24 -31.63 0.10
CA GLU A 509 -35.01 -30.38 -0.62
C GLU A 509 -35.96 -29.26 -0.19
N ASN A 510 -35.41 -28.17 0.35
CA ASN A 510 -36.04 -26.87 0.34
C ASN A 510 -35.07 -25.90 -0.35
N GLN A 511 -35.47 -25.39 -1.51
CA GLN A 511 -34.79 -24.28 -2.18
C GLN A 511 -34.72 -23.07 -1.23
N PRO A 512 -33.60 -22.34 -1.19
CA PRO A 512 -33.52 -21.09 -0.43
C PRO A 512 -34.49 -20.06 -1.04
N LEU A 513 -35.28 -19.42 -0.18
CA LEU A 513 -36.33 -18.46 -0.52
C LEU A 513 -35.78 -17.10 -1.02
N PHE A 514 -34.49 -16.99 -1.32
CA PHE A 514 -33.84 -15.75 -1.78
C PHE A 514 -32.66 -16.09 -2.70
N ASP A 515 -32.83 -15.83 -3.99
CA ASP A 515 -31.81 -15.98 -5.02
C ASP A 515 -30.95 -14.72 -5.10
N ALA A 516 -29.89 -14.68 -4.27
CA ALA A 516 -28.99 -13.53 -4.14
C ALA A 516 -28.24 -13.22 -5.45
N ASP A 517 -28.04 -14.22 -6.32
CA ASP A 517 -27.30 -14.06 -7.57
C ASP A 517 -28.12 -13.30 -8.62
N SER A 518 -29.45 -13.43 -8.59
CA SER A 518 -30.36 -12.66 -9.45
C SER A 518 -30.34 -11.15 -9.13
N LEU A 519 -30.30 -10.79 -7.84
CA LEU A 519 -30.25 -9.40 -7.39
C LEU A 519 -28.91 -8.73 -7.66
N ILE A 520 -27.80 -9.47 -7.50
CA ILE A 520 -26.46 -8.96 -7.79
C ILE A 520 -26.31 -8.67 -9.29
N ASN A 521 -26.80 -9.57 -10.14
CA ASN A 521 -26.76 -9.38 -11.60
C ASN A 521 -27.68 -8.25 -12.07
N SER A 522 -28.83 -8.04 -11.43
CA SER A 522 -29.71 -6.89 -11.68
C SER A 522 -29.03 -5.57 -11.31
N ALA A 523 -28.44 -5.47 -10.12
CA ALA A 523 -27.77 -4.26 -9.63
C ALA A 523 -26.52 -3.91 -10.45
N LEU A 524 -25.74 -4.92 -10.88
CA LEU A 524 -24.61 -4.73 -11.78
C LEU A 524 -25.09 -4.19 -13.13
N SER A 525 -26.19 -4.71 -13.68
CA SER A 525 -26.74 -4.25 -14.96
C SER A 525 -27.26 -2.81 -14.93
N GLU A 526 -27.80 -2.36 -13.78
CA GLU A 526 -28.25 -0.98 -13.58
C GLU A 526 -27.05 -0.03 -13.43
N SER A 527 -26.02 -0.41 -12.68
CA SER A 527 -24.79 0.40 -12.53
C SER A 527 -24.03 0.58 -13.85
N ILE A 528 -24.03 -0.43 -14.72
CA ILE A 528 -23.41 -0.35 -16.05
C ILE A 528 -24.19 0.60 -16.96
N LYS A 529 -25.52 0.62 -16.88
CA LYS A 529 -26.37 1.56 -17.64
C LYS A 529 -26.21 3.00 -17.15
N GLU A 530 -26.06 3.20 -15.84
CA GLU A 530 -25.89 4.53 -15.25
C GLU A 530 -24.53 5.14 -15.61
N ASN A 531 -23.45 4.34 -15.57
CA ASN A 531 -22.12 4.79 -16.00
C ASN A 531 -22.07 5.09 -17.50
N ALA A 532 -22.72 4.28 -18.35
CA ALA A 532 -22.79 4.55 -19.79
C ALA A 532 -23.52 5.86 -20.14
N LEU A 533 -24.52 6.26 -19.34
CA LEU A 533 -25.22 7.53 -19.50
C LEU A 533 -24.38 8.73 -19.04
N ILE A 534 -23.54 8.55 -18.01
CA ILE A 534 -22.60 9.56 -17.54
C ILE A 534 -21.52 9.82 -18.60
N ASP A 535 -20.96 8.76 -19.18
CA ASP A 535 -19.94 8.86 -20.22
C ASP A 535 -20.50 9.56 -21.49
N GLN A 536 -21.74 9.24 -21.89
CA GLN A 536 -22.42 9.95 -23.00
C GLN A 536 -22.64 11.43 -22.70
N ALA A 537 -23.01 11.79 -21.46
CA ALA A 537 -23.20 13.17 -21.05
C ALA A 537 -21.88 13.95 -20.96
N GLU A 538 -20.75 13.31 -20.64
CA GLU A 538 -19.43 13.94 -20.66
C GLU A 538 -18.96 14.22 -22.10
N VAL A 539 -19.15 13.26 -23.02
CA VAL A 539 -18.81 13.46 -24.44
C VAL A 539 -19.65 14.58 -25.07
N GLU A 540 -20.95 14.66 -24.78
CA GLU A 540 -21.80 15.75 -25.27
C GLU A 540 -21.38 17.12 -24.69
N ASN A 541 -20.92 17.17 -23.44
CA ASN A 541 -20.44 18.41 -22.83
C ASN A 541 -19.08 18.87 -23.40
N GLU A 542 -18.18 17.95 -23.75
CA GLU A 542 -16.93 18.27 -24.45
C GLU A 542 -17.20 18.80 -25.86
N GLN A 543 -18.08 18.15 -26.62
CA GLN A 543 -18.46 18.61 -27.97
C GLN A 543 -19.10 20.01 -27.95
N GLN A 544 -19.89 20.34 -26.92
CA GLN A 544 -20.47 21.67 -26.75
C GLN A 544 -19.43 22.73 -26.33
N ARG A 545 -18.37 22.34 -25.60
CA ARG A 545 -17.25 23.24 -25.26
C ARG A 545 -16.40 23.54 -26.48
N ASP A 546 -16.12 22.54 -27.31
CA ASP A 546 -15.35 22.71 -28.54
C ASP A 546 -16.09 23.58 -29.56
N GLN A 547 -17.41 23.37 -29.73
CA GLN A 547 -18.23 24.25 -30.58
C GLN A 547 -18.33 25.69 -30.07
N LYS A 548 -18.24 25.93 -28.75
CA LYS A 548 -18.18 27.27 -28.17
C LYS A 548 -16.82 27.93 -28.39
N ASN A 549 -15.74 27.17 -28.24
CA ASN A 549 -14.38 27.64 -28.48
C ASN A 549 -14.16 28.00 -29.95
N ASP A 550 -14.67 27.20 -30.90
CA ASP A 550 -14.61 27.50 -32.34
C ASP A 550 -15.44 28.73 -32.75
N LYS A 551 -16.58 28.95 -32.10
CA LYS A 551 -17.37 30.18 -32.29
C LYS A 551 -16.65 31.41 -31.71
N GLN A 552 -15.96 31.28 -30.58
CA GLN A 552 -15.14 32.36 -30.03
C GLN A 552 -13.91 32.65 -30.89
N LEU A 553 -13.17 31.63 -31.35
CA LEU A 553 -12.05 31.82 -32.27
C LEU A 553 -12.48 32.51 -33.58
N SER A 554 -13.56 32.04 -34.20
CA SER A 554 -14.05 32.63 -35.48
C SER A 554 -14.57 34.06 -35.35
N SER A 555 -15.07 34.45 -34.17
CA SER A 555 -15.44 35.84 -33.87
C SER A 555 -14.23 36.72 -33.59
N SER A 556 -13.19 36.19 -32.94
CA SER A 556 -11.92 36.89 -32.72
C SER A 556 -11.21 37.17 -34.05
N PHE A 557 -11.11 36.17 -34.94
CA PHE A 557 -10.52 36.34 -36.27
C PHE A 557 -11.31 37.33 -37.16
N LYS A 558 -12.63 37.40 -37.02
CA LYS A 558 -13.46 38.40 -37.72
C LYS A 558 -13.23 39.82 -37.20
N ASN A 559 -13.02 39.97 -35.90
CA ASN A 559 -12.73 41.26 -35.28
C ASN A 559 -11.33 41.76 -35.66
N GLU A 560 -10.31 40.89 -35.61
CA GLU A 560 -8.94 41.21 -36.05
C GLU A 560 -8.88 41.54 -37.55
N ALA A 561 -9.64 40.85 -38.40
CA ALA A 561 -9.73 41.16 -39.83
C ALA A 561 -10.43 42.52 -40.11
N GLN A 562 -11.40 42.91 -39.28
CA GLN A 562 -12.06 44.22 -39.37
C GLN A 562 -11.15 45.35 -38.84
N GLU A 563 -10.36 45.08 -37.81
CA GLU A 563 -9.37 46.02 -37.27
C GLU A 563 -8.21 46.22 -38.25
N SER A 564 -7.73 45.14 -38.89
CA SER A 564 -6.73 45.17 -39.94
C SER A 564 -7.20 45.95 -41.18
N LYS A 565 -8.48 45.82 -41.56
CA LYS A 565 -9.09 46.64 -42.63
C LYS A 565 -9.21 48.11 -42.24
N LYS A 566 -9.63 48.43 -41.01
CA LYS A 566 -9.68 49.81 -40.50
C LYS A 566 -8.30 50.47 -40.42
N ILE A 567 -7.26 49.70 -40.10
CA ILE A 567 -5.88 50.17 -40.09
C ILE A 567 -5.43 50.43 -41.54
N ALA A 568 -5.64 49.49 -42.47
CA ALA A 568 -5.27 49.66 -43.88
C ALA A 568 -5.99 50.82 -44.59
N ASP A 569 -7.26 51.08 -44.25
CA ASP A 569 -8.02 52.22 -44.78
C ASP A 569 -7.56 53.56 -44.19
N LYS A 570 -7.04 53.56 -42.94
CA LYS A 570 -6.36 54.73 -42.35
C LYS A 570 -4.98 55.00 -42.95
N THR A 571 -4.20 53.96 -43.26
CA THR A 571 -2.89 54.11 -43.92
C THR A 571 -3.05 54.62 -45.36
N LYS A 572 -4.07 54.19 -46.10
CA LYS A 572 -4.37 54.71 -47.45
C LYS A 572 -4.85 56.16 -47.50
N GLN A 573 -5.34 56.71 -46.38
CA GLN A 573 -5.73 58.13 -46.27
C GLN A 573 -4.59 59.03 -45.77
N GLN A 574 -3.51 58.48 -45.20
CA GLN A 574 -2.35 59.23 -44.72
C GLN A 574 -1.20 59.36 -45.74
N ASP A 575 -1.16 58.51 -46.78
CA ASP A 575 -0.10 58.55 -47.81
C ASP A 575 -0.27 59.65 -48.89
N ASN A 576 -1.28 60.53 -48.77
CA ASN A 576 -1.50 61.64 -49.72
C ASN A 576 -0.98 63.00 -49.26
N ASN A 577 -0.24 63.11 -48.14
CA ASN A 577 0.41 64.35 -47.76
C ASN A 577 1.77 64.11 -47.08
N GLU A 578 2.78 64.77 -47.64
CA GLU A 578 4.07 65.11 -47.02
C GLU A 578 5.20 64.06 -47.03
N ALA A 579 6.04 64.21 -48.07
CA ALA A 579 7.45 63.91 -47.99
C ALA A 579 8.15 64.85 -46.97
N LYS A 580 8.85 64.27 -45.97
CA LYS A 580 10.17 64.70 -45.43
C LYS A 580 10.54 63.89 -44.17
N THR A 581 11.66 63.19 -44.23
CA THR A 581 12.32 62.52 -43.10
C THR A 581 13.00 63.52 -42.14
N PRO A 582 13.08 63.22 -40.83
CA PRO A 582 14.19 63.69 -40.01
C PRO A 582 15.00 62.52 -39.43
N ILE A 583 16.32 62.66 -39.51
CA ILE A 583 17.35 61.72 -39.06
C ILE A 583 17.52 61.84 -37.52
N LEU A 584 17.46 60.73 -36.79
CA LEU A 584 17.72 60.69 -35.34
C LEU A 584 19.20 60.96 -35.01
N ASN A 585 19.47 61.75 -33.96
CA ASN A 585 20.80 62.28 -33.63
C ASN A 585 21.63 61.27 -32.79
N ARG A 586 22.94 61.20 -33.07
CA ARG A 586 23.92 60.24 -32.51
C ARG A 586 24.05 60.21 -30.98
N LYS A 587 23.49 61.19 -30.27
CA LYS A 587 23.48 61.25 -28.79
C LYS A 587 22.41 60.37 -28.16
N GLU A 588 21.24 60.24 -28.78
CA GLU A 588 20.12 59.43 -28.25
C GLU A 588 20.40 57.93 -28.40
N ALA A 589 21.02 57.53 -29.51
CA ALA A 589 21.45 56.14 -29.73
C ALA A 589 22.49 55.65 -28.70
N ARG A 590 23.37 56.53 -28.22
CA ARG A 590 24.39 56.20 -27.20
C ARG A 590 23.84 56.11 -25.78
N GLN A 591 22.68 56.71 -25.51
CA GLN A 591 22.02 56.63 -24.20
C GLN A 591 21.32 55.28 -24.03
N ILE A 592 20.63 54.82 -25.08
CA ILE A 592 19.99 53.50 -25.13
C ILE A 592 21.04 52.37 -25.01
N GLN A 593 22.22 52.53 -25.62
CA GLN A 593 23.30 51.54 -25.52
C GLN A 593 23.92 51.42 -24.11
N ARG A 594 23.94 52.50 -23.31
CA ARG A 594 24.42 52.46 -21.91
C ARG A 594 23.42 51.81 -20.96
N GLU A 595 22.12 52.00 -21.19
CA GLU A 595 21.07 51.35 -20.39
C GLU A 595 21.06 49.84 -20.59
N ILE A 596 21.35 49.36 -21.81
CA ILE A 596 21.48 47.93 -22.12
C ILE A 596 22.73 47.29 -21.48
N GLN A 597 23.82 48.06 -21.29
CA GLN A 597 25.05 47.56 -20.66
C GLN A 597 24.93 47.46 -19.14
N ASN A 598 24.21 48.37 -18.49
CA ASN A 598 23.99 48.35 -17.04
C ASN A 598 23.00 47.26 -16.59
N PHE A 599 22.17 46.74 -17.49
CA PHE A 599 21.25 45.65 -17.17
C PHE A 599 21.92 44.26 -17.17
N LYS A 600 23.16 44.15 -17.66
CA LYS A 600 23.92 42.89 -17.75
C LYS A 600 24.96 42.67 -16.65
N SER A 601 25.12 43.62 -15.71
CA SER A 601 26.14 43.55 -14.65
C SER A 601 25.64 43.11 -13.27
N ASP A 602 24.34 42.89 -13.07
CA ASP A 602 23.73 42.71 -11.73
C ASP A 602 23.20 41.30 -11.44
N ASN A 603 23.75 40.23 -12.02
CA ASN A 603 23.47 38.87 -11.57
C ASN A 603 24.72 37.97 -11.61
N ASP A 604 25.41 37.88 -10.47
CA ASP A 604 26.50 36.94 -10.21
C ASP A 604 25.97 35.67 -9.50
N LEU A 605 26.27 34.52 -10.14
CA LEU A 605 26.65 33.21 -9.60
C LEU A 605 25.67 32.40 -8.72
N VAL A 606 25.21 31.24 -9.24
CA VAL A 606 25.71 29.90 -8.83
C VAL A 606 25.56 28.91 -9.99
N ASP A 607 26.64 28.14 -10.15
CA ASP A 607 27.05 27.16 -11.15
C ASP A 607 26.27 25.82 -11.08
N TYR A 608 25.91 25.25 -12.23
CA TYR A 608 25.65 23.80 -12.39
C TYR A 608 26.18 23.35 -13.75
N SER A 609 27.39 22.83 -13.73
CA SER A 609 27.96 21.97 -14.76
C SER A 609 27.19 20.65 -14.86
N GLY A 610 26.80 20.28 -16.08
CA GLY A 610 26.64 18.89 -16.49
C GLY A 610 25.22 18.46 -16.82
N VAL A 611 24.78 18.68 -18.07
CA VAL A 611 24.05 17.69 -18.88
C VAL A 611 24.40 17.93 -20.36
N ASP A 612 24.62 16.82 -21.06
CA ASP A 612 25.20 16.65 -22.37
C ASP A 612 24.49 17.36 -23.54
N GLU A 613 25.30 17.65 -24.55
CA GLU A 613 24.91 18.14 -25.89
C GLU A 613 23.90 17.18 -26.54
N ILE A 614 22.75 17.73 -26.94
CA ILE A 614 21.85 17.10 -27.91
C ILE A 614 21.92 17.97 -29.16
N GLU A 615 22.69 17.51 -30.15
CA GLU A 615 22.59 17.97 -31.54
C GLU A 615 21.20 17.60 -32.07
N ILE A 616 20.45 18.60 -32.55
CA ILE A 616 19.24 18.40 -33.35
C ILE A 616 19.53 18.94 -34.73
N ASP A 617 19.65 18.02 -35.70
CA ASP A 617 19.68 18.31 -37.13
C ASP A 617 18.33 18.94 -37.56
N LEU A 618 18.40 20.12 -38.21
CA LEU A 618 17.25 20.93 -38.60
C LEU A 618 16.97 20.91 -40.12
N ASP A 619 17.33 19.83 -40.80
CA ASP A 619 17.18 19.71 -42.27
C ASP A 619 15.94 18.91 -42.74
N GLU A 620 14.94 18.68 -41.89
CA GLU A 620 13.67 18.02 -42.29
C GLU A 620 12.39 18.80 -41.92
N PHE A 621 12.31 20.08 -42.31
CA PHE A 621 11.02 20.77 -42.39
C PHE A 621 10.88 21.55 -43.69
N ASP A 622 10.19 20.94 -44.67
CA ASP A 622 9.67 21.59 -45.88
C ASP A 622 8.41 22.42 -45.58
N PHE A 623 8.29 23.52 -46.32
CA PHE A 623 7.26 24.57 -46.27
C PHE A 623 5.82 24.13 -46.57
#